data_AF-A0A143YX89-F1
#
_entry.id   AF-A0A143YX89-F1
#
_cell.length_a   1.000
_cell.length_b   1.000
_cell.length_c   1.000
_cell.angle_alpha   90.00
_cell.angle_beta   90.00
_cell.angle_gamma   90.00
#
_symmetry.space_group_name_H-M   'P 1'
#
loop_
_entity.id
_entity.type
_entity.pdbx_description
1 polymer ?
#
loop_
_entity_poly.entity_id
_entity_poly.type
_entity_poly.pdbx_seq_one_letter_code
_entity_poly.pdbx_strand_id
1 'polypeptide(L)'
;MTEKIKQRILLAFAVVVGFVIGYLNPATSQALLSGIGWIAGIGMFFLFRRSNKNPGRDYSESWAYMLIRMLLFFIIGAALGSMIPYYQQVMQMQQQ
;
A
#
# COMPACT_ATOMS: atom_id res chain seq x y z
N MET A 1 18.32 17.40 -1.63
CA MET A 1 17.23 16.66 -2.29
C MET A 1 15.95 17.46 -2.20
N THR A 2 15.22 17.63 -3.30
CA THR A 2 13.89 18.26 -3.31
C THR A 2 12.88 17.41 -2.55
N GLU A 3 11.93 18.00 -1.82
CA GLU A 3 10.90 17.28 -1.03
C GLU A 3 10.12 16.23 -1.85
N LYS A 4 9.89 16.53 -3.15
CA LYS A 4 9.27 15.60 -4.11
C LYS A 4 10.06 14.30 -4.30
N ILE A 5 11.39 14.36 -4.25
CA ILE A 5 12.27 13.19 -4.42
C ILE A 5 12.22 12.31 -3.16
N LYS A 6 12.25 12.92 -1.97
CA LYS A 6 12.12 12.19 -0.70
C LYS A 6 10.80 11.42 -0.63
N GLN A 7 9.70 12.05 -1.01
CA GLN A 7 8.40 11.39 -1.05
C GLN A 7 8.39 10.19 -2.00
N ARG A 8 8.96 10.32 -3.20
CA ARG A 8 9.05 9.20 -4.16
C ARG A 8 9.89 8.04 -3.61
N ILE A 9 10.99 8.33 -2.91
CA ILE A 9 11.82 7.29 -2.28
C ILE A 9 11.05 6.56 -1.18
N LEU A 10 10.32 7.30 -0.32
CA LEU A 10 9.49 6.71 0.73
C LEU A 10 8.38 5.82 0.16
N LEU A 11 7.74 6.25 -0.93
CA LEU A 11 6.74 5.43 -1.61
C LEU A 11 7.35 4.20 -2.26
N ALA A 12 8.48 4.35 -2.96
CA ALA A 12 9.20 3.22 -3.55
C ALA A 12 9.64 2.22 -2.47
N PHE A 13 10.13 2.71 -1.33
CA PHE A 13 10.46 1.88 -0.18
C PHE A 13 9.24 1.09 0.32
N ALA A 14 8.09 1.75 0.49
CA ALA A 14 6.86 1.09 0.90
C ALA A 14 6.44 -0.03 -0.08
N VAL A 15 6.56 0.20 -1.39
CA VAL A 15 6.31 -0.84 -2.41
C VAL A 15 7.26 -2.01 -2.25
N VAL A 16 8.57 -1.76 -2.14
CA VAL A 16 9.58 -2.83 -2.04
C VAL A 16 9.37 -3.65 -0.78
N VAL A 17 9.13 -3.01 0.36
CA VAL A 17 8.84 -3.71 1.62
C VAL A 17 7.55 -4.52 1.50
N GLY A 18 6.50 -3.94 0.91
CA GLY A 18 5.27 -4.67 0.60
C GLY A 18 5.54 -5.91 -0.23
N PHE A 19 6.27 -5.75 -1.33
CA PHE A 19 6.61 -6.84 -2.25
C PHE A 19 7.37 -7.98 -1.57
N VAL A 20 8.40 -7.66 -0.78
CA VAL A 20 9.18 -8.66 -0.05
C VAL A 20 8.30 -9.43 0.96
N ILE A 21 7.46 -8.73 1.72
CA ILE A 21 6.54 -9.38 2.67
C ILE A 21 5.51 -10.24 1.94
N GLY A 22 4.95 -9.73 0.84
CA GLY A 22 4.05 -10.44 -0.07
C GLY A 22 4.62 -11.76 -0.56
N TYR A 23 5.89 -11.72 -1.00
CA TYR A 23 6.60 -12.86 -1.54
C TYR A 23 6.94 -13.91 -0.46
N LEU A 24 7.47 -13.47 0.68
CA LEU A 24 7.94 -14.38 1.73
C LEU A 24 6.80 -15.03 2.50
N ASN A 25 5.70 -14.30 2.72
CA ASN A 25 4.57 -14.83 3.49
C ASN A 25 3.22 -14.37 2.88
N PRO A 26 2.72 -15.08 1.86
CA PRO A 26 1.50 -14.71 1.14
C PRO A 26 0.27 -14.73 2.03
N ALA A 27 0.16 -15.73 2.92
CA ALA A 27 -0.98 -15.90 3.81
C ALA A 27 -1.10 -14.74 4.81
N THR A 28 0.01 -14.37 5.46
CA THR A 28 0.05 -13.22 6.36
C THR A 28 -0.17 -11.91 5.61
N SER A 29 0.39 -11.79 4.40
CA SER A 29 0.16 -10.62 3.54
C SER A 29 -1.31 -10.46 3.21
N GLN A 30 -2.01 -11.52 2.82
CA GLN A 30 -3.44 -11.46 2.50
C GLN A 30 -4.30 -11.01 3.70
N ALA A 31 -3.98 -11.47 4.91
CA ALA A 31 -4.63 -11.04 6.14
C ALA A 31 -4.35 -9.55 6.47
N LEU A 32 -3.08 -9.12 6.34
CA LEU A 32 -2.66 -7.74 6.59
C LEU A 32 -3.23 -6.77 5.53
N LEU A 33 -3.29 -7.18 4.26
CA LEU A 33 -3.82 -6.38 3.15
C LEU A 33 -5.26 -5.94 3.40
N SER A 34 -6.09 -6.83 3.96
CA SER A 34 -7.46 -6.50 4.35
C SER A 34 -7.46 -5.39 5.40
N GLY A 35 -6.82 -5.62 6.57
CA GLY A 35 -6.82 -4.66 7.67
C GLY A 35 -6.20 -3.29 7.30
N ILE A 36 -5.05 -3.31 6.64
CA ILE A 36 -4.37 -2.09 6.19
C ILE A 36 -5.21 -1.38 5.11
N GLY A 37 -5.86 -2.12 4.22
CA GLY A 37 -6.76 -1.58 3.20
C GLY A 37 -7.95 -0.84 3.79
N TRP A 38 -8.58 -1.40 4.83
CA TRP A 38 -9.65 -0.72 5.57
C TRP A 38 -9.16 0.57 6.23
N ILE A 39 -8.02 0.53 6.91
CA ILE A 39 -7.45 1.71 7.59
C ILE A 39 -7.08 2.80 6.58
N ALA A 40 -6.43 2.44 5.48
CA ALA A 40 -6.04 3.39 4.44
C ALA A 40 -7.26 3.98 3.72
N GLY A 41 -8.28 3.15 3.42
CA GLY A 41 -9.52 3.57 2.78
C GLY A 41 -10.35 4.53 3.66
N ILE A 42 -10.55 4.17 4.93
CA ILE A 42 -11.23 5.03 5.92
C ILE A 42 -10.44 6.33 6.11
N GLY A 43 -9.11 6.23 6.26
CA GLY A 43 -8.22 7.38 6.39
C GLY A 43 -8.34 8.35 5.20
N MET A 44 -8.29 7.84 3.96
CA MET A 44 -8.49 8.64 2.76
C MET A 44 -9.88 9.27 2.72
N PHE A 45 -10.93 8.53 3.09
CA PHE A 45 -12.30 9.04 3.10
C PHE A 45 -12.45 10.24 4.05
N PHE A 46 -11.89 10.14 5.26
CA PHE A 46 -11.91 11.24 6.22
C PHE A 46 -11.06 12.44 5.76
N LEU A 47 -9.87 12.20 5.21
CA LEU A 47 -9.04 13.26 4.65
C LEU A 47 -9.73 13.99 3.51
N PHE A 48 -10.35 13.24 2.58
CA PHE A 48 -11.10 13.79 1.47
C PHE A 48 -12.30 14.60 1.95
N ARG A 49 -13.08 14.06 2.90
CA ARG A 49 -14.22 14.76 3.52
C ARG A 49 -13.78 16.05 4.22
N ARG A 50 -12.63 16.05 4.89
CA ARG A 50 -12.07 17.23 5.57
C ARG A 50 -11.56 18.28 4.59
N SER A 51 -10.90 17.85 3.51
CA SER A 51 -10.44 18.70 2.42
C SER A 51 -11.62 19.39 1.73
N ASN A 52 -12.70 18.66 1.47
CA ASN A 52 -13.88 19.21 0.81
C ASN A 52 -14.64 20.25 1.67
N LYS A 53 -14.54 20.14 3.00
CA LYS A 53 -15.08 21.14 3.94
C LYS A 53 -14.20 22.39 4.07
N ASN A 54 -12.92 22.31 3.70
CA ASN A 54 -11.96 23.42 3.84
C ASN A 54 -11.09 23.53 2.57
N PRO A 55 -11.66 24.01 1.45
CA PRO A 55 -10.98 24.03 0.15
C PRO A 55 -9.71 24.90 0.11
N GLY A 56 -9.51 25.79 1.09
CA GLY A 56 -8.31 26.63 1.20
C GLY A 56 -7.14 26.00 1.96
N ARG A 57 -7.27 24.77 2.49
CA ARG A 57 -6.16 24.05 3.12
C ARG A 57 -5.73 22.88 2.25
N ASP A 58 -4.48 22.92 1.79
CA ASP A 58 -3.87 21.78 1.12
C ASP A 58 -3.44 20.74 2.16
N TYR A 59 -4.09 19.58 2.12
CA TYR A 59 -3.78 18.44 2.99
C TYR A 59 -2.86 17.42 2.31
N SER A 60 -2.49 17.64 1.04
CA SER A 60 -1.61 16.74 0.28
C SER A 60 -0.17 16.69 0.81
N GLU A 61 0.24 17.72 1.56
CA GLU A 61 1.53 17.75 2.25
C GLU A 61 1.46 17.24 3.70
N SER A 62 0.26 16.88 4.18
CA SER A 62 0.12 16.39 5.55
C SER A 62 0.81 15.03 5.73
N TRP A 63 1.46 14.85 6.89
CA TRP A 63 2.10 13.58 7.26
C TRP A 63 1.11 12.40 7.22
N ALA A 64 -0.16 12.64 7.56
CA ALA A 64 -1.21 11.64 7.52
C ALA A 64 -1.54 11.19 6.09
N TYR A 65 -1.60 12.14 5.15
CA TYR A 65 -1.79 11.82 3.73
C TYR A 65 -0.60 11.04 3.18
N MET A 66 0.63 11.41 3.56
CA MET A 66 1.84 10.69 3.18
C MET A 66 1.84 9.25 3.73
N LEU A 67 1.51 9.07 5.00
CA LEU A 67 1.41 7.75 5.64
C LEU A 67 0.39 6.87 4.90
N ILE A 68 -0.80 7.41 4.62
CA ILE A 68 -1.85 6.67 3.92
C ILE A 68 -1.39 6.29 2.50
N ARG A 69 -0.72 7.19 1.77
CA ARG A 69 -0.12 6.83 0.48
C ARG A 69 0.92 5.72 0.60
N MET A 70 1.79 5.76 1.62
CA MET A 70 2.75 4.67 1.85
C MET A 70 2.04 3.35 2.10
N LEU A 71 0.97 3.33 2.90
CA LEU A 71 0.16 2.13 3.12
C LEU A 71 -0.47 1.61 1.83
N LEU A 72 -1.00 2.49 0.98
CA LEU A 72 -1.56 2.10 -0.32
C LEU A 72 -0.49 1.51 -1.26
N PHE A 73 0.69 2.13 -1.34
CA PHE A 73 1.79 1.63 -2.15
C PHE A 73 2.35 0.31 -1.59
N PHE A 74 2.38 0.16 -0.27
CA PHE A 74 2.70 -1.09 0.39
C PHE A 74 1.72 -2.21 0.03
N ILE A 75 0.40 -1.93 0.06
CA ILE A 75 -0.64 -2.90 -0.34
C ILE A 75 -0.42 -3.36 -1.78
N ILE A 76 -0.13 -2.43 -2.70
CA ILE A 76 0.15 -2.75 -4.10
C ILE A 76 1.38 -3.66 -4.20
N GLY A 77 2.48 -3.31 -3.53
CA GLY A 77 3.69 -4.12 -3.48
C GLY A 77 3.42 -5.53 -2.97
N ALA A 78 2.74 -5.66 -1.83
CA ALA A 78 2.44 -6.95 -1.21
C ALA A 78 1.50 -7.81 -2.05
N ALA A 79 0.51 -7.22 -2.72
CA ALA A 79 -0.34 -7.94 -3.67
C ALA A 79 0.49 -8.53 -4.82
N LEU A 80 1.35 -7.72 -5.44
CA LEU A 80 2.24 -8.18 -6.51
C LEU A 80 3.24 -9.25 -6.04
N GLY A 81 3.82 -9.08 -4.85
CA GLY A 81 4.75 -10.06 -4.26
C GLY A 81 4.09 -11.41 -3.98
N SER A 82 2.87 -11.39 -3.44
CA SER A 82 2.10 -12.58 -3.09
C SER A 82 1.57 -13.36 -4.30
N MET A 83 1.40 -12.70 -5.45
CA MET A 83 0.99 -13.36 -6.69
C MET A 83 2.00 -14.41 -7.16
N ILE A 84 3.30 -14.17 -6.98
CA ILE A 84 4.36 -15.08 -7.47
C ILE A 84 4.22 -16.50 -6.87
N PRO A 85 4.25 -16.69 -5.53
CA PRO A 85 4.07 -18.01 -4.93
C PRO A 85 2.66 -18.58 -5.19
N TYR A 86 1.64 -17.73 -5.30
CA TYR A 86 0.29 -18.17 -5.66
C TYR A 86 0.27 -18.81 -7.07
N TYR A 87 0.86 -18.18 -8.08
CA TYR A 87 0.95 -18.74 -9.42
C TYR A 87 1.77 -20.04 -9.45
N GLN A 88 2.88 -20.11 -8.70
CA GLN A 88 3.66 -21.34 -8.57
C GLN A 88 2.81 -22.49 -8.01
N GLN A 89 1.99 -22.22 -7.00
CA GLN A 89 1.11 -23.20 -6.38
C GLN A 89 0.01 -23.66 -7.35
N VAL A 90 -0.60 -22.75 -8.11
CA VAL A 90 -1.61 -23.07 -9.12
C VAL A 90 -1.04 -23.93 -10.24
N MET A 91 0.18 -23.65 -10.72
CA MET A 91 0.84 -24.46 -11.76
C MET A 91 1.16 -25.87 -11.27
N GLN A 92 1.55 -26.03 -10.00
CA GLN A 92 1.78 -27.35 -9.41
C GLN A 92 0.49 -28.17 -9.29
N MET A 93 -0.63 -27.54 -8.95
CA MET A 93 -1.94 -28.21 -8.89
C MET A 93 -2.45 -28.65 -10.28
N GLN A 94 -2.09 -27.93 -11.36
CA GLN A 94 -2.48 -28.31 -12.72
C GLN A 94 -1.64 -29.45 -13.31
N GLN A 95 -0.50 -29.78 -12.70
CA GLN A 95 0.38 -30.88 -13.13
C GLN A 95 0.09 -32.21 -12.41
N GLN A 96 -0.80 -32.22 -11.41
CA GLN A 96 -1.34 -33.42 -10.76
C GLN A 96 -2.67 -33.82 -11.38
#